data_AF-A0A2M7RXM7-F1
#
_entry.id   AF-A0A2M7RXM7-F1
#
_cell.length_a   1.000
_cell.length_b   1.000
_cell.length_c   1.000
_cell.angle_alpha   90.00
_cell.angle_beta   90.00
_cell.angle_gamma   90.00
#
_symmetry.space_group_name_H-M   'P 1'
#
loop_
_entity.id
_entity.type
_entity.pdbx_description
1 polymer ?
#
loop_
_entity_poly.entity_id
_entity_poly.type
_entity_poly.pdbx_seq_one_letter_code
_entity_poly.pdbx_strand_id
1 'polypeptide(L)'
;MKKLSYRLKIRLILWSIVILAVFALKYLAIVPYGKITYTYHQNGHNLFGGKGFFGNFTPLDRVDTKGDNLKIIGDSVYFSLFTPRRFETAKMTIVYRGFDYETYPIIETGVMVDPILRNYHLYPIFNYIIDRLSNEWKKKNDNGLVLLQKEKKFNDVAELLANLPQSGELAFYNYQYNFPYQITDYKAGAQVVNLPDLRGTYQFYAYIDNEDLNFSVDFVDLNRNLDKNGDPVQIYVYGHDKKAIAEYSLPDDGDKNDDEKMSEVRNINIKISGLVAGVYKIEVKTNDDLVSQNIKTTQSKLAFISRLWLYNPSSQSINLWTDGAFIRAKVNDPAGVGKIALDSDYLAIPETYKQYKMSFINPQKINSLIVSRPETVVETSGVFSFSVDSLFNPAIKKIEANTDLDGIKYIVANYNFPVSLGIWKKAEVKMDLSDVYREKGNINFMISIPGLLAENNITGAEIKSLQIELTGKSLIQKIKEYVQ
;
A
#
# COMPACT_ATOMS: atom_id res chain seq x y z
N MET A 1 -2.89 -71.77 6.39
CA MET A 1 -3.16 -70.35 6.73
C MET A 1 -4.53 -70.25 7.41
N LYS A 2 -4.61 -69.88 8.71
CA LYS A 2 -5.90 -69.69 9.41
C LYS A 2 -6.65 -68.52 8.77
N LYS A 3 -7.90 -68.72 8.35
CA LYS A 3 -8.76 -67.66 7.80
C LYS A 3 -9.02 -66.61 8.89
N LEU A 4 -8.63 -65.36 8.62
CA LEU A 4 -8.87 -64.22 9.51
C LEU A 4 -10.38 -64.05 9.77
N SER A 5 -10.78 -63.89 11.03
CA SER A 5 -12.20 -63.71 11.38
C SER A 5 -12.76 -62.42 10.76
N TYR A 6 -14.04 -62.43 10.37
CA TYR A 6 -14.70 -61.30 9.72
C TYR A 6 -14.61 -60.01 10.55
N ARG A 7 -14.74 -60.12 11.88
CA ARG A 7 -14.58 -58.99 12.82
C ARG A 7 -13.16 -58.41 12.82
N LEU A 8 -12.13 -59.25 12.73
CA LEU A 8 -10.74 -58.80 12.66
C LEU A 8 -10.44 -58.06 11.35
N LYS A 9 -11.02 -58.52 10.22
CA LYS A 9 -10.92 -57.82 8.93
C LYS A 9 -11.51 -56.42 8.97
N ILE A 10 -12.72 -56.27 9.53
CA ILE A 10 -13.37 -54.95 9.68
C ILE A 10 -12.52 -54.02 10.55
N ARG A 11 -12.01 -54.51 11.69
CA ARG A 11 -11.15 -53.71 12.57
C ARG A 11 -9.89 -53.23 11.85
N LEU A 12 -9.22 -54.10 11.08
CA LEU A 12 -8.04 -53.71 10.33
C LEU A 12 -8.36 -52.64 9.27
N ILE A 13 -9.48 -52.77 8.56
CA ILE A 13 -9.94 -51.75 7.59
C ILE A 13 -10.17 -50.40 8.29
N LEU A 14 -10.89 -50.39 9.42
CA LEU A 14 -11.15 -49.16 10.17
C LEU A 14 -9.86 -48.53 10.70
N TRP A 15 -8.94 -49.33 11.25
CA TRP A 15 -7.63 -48.84 11.69
C TRP A 15 -6.80 -48.28 10.53
N SER A 16 -6.81 -48.94 9.37
CA SER A 16 -6.15 -48.42 8.16
C SER A 16 -6.72 -47.08 7.72
N ILE A 17 -8.05 -46.91 7.76
CA ILE A 17 -8.71 -45.63 7.45
C ILE A 17 -8.25 -44.54 8.43
N VAL A 18 -8.25 -44.81 9.73
CA VAL A 18 -7.82 -43.85 10.76
C VAL A 18 -6.34 -43.50 10.59
N ILE A 19 -5.47 -44.49 10.37
CA ILE A 19 -4.05 -44.28 10.14
C ILE A 19 -3.82 -43.42 8.90
N LEU A 20 -4.53 -43.72 7.80
CA LEU A 20 -4.45 -42.94 6.57
C LEU A 20 -4.94 -41.51 6.76
N ALA A 21 -6.01 -41.30 7.52
CA ALA A 21 -6.49 -39.97 7.90
C ALA A 21 -5.46 -39.19 8.72
N VAL A 22 -4.82 -39.83 9.71
CA VAL A 22 -3.75 -39.20 10.51
C VAL A 22 -2.53 -38.85 9.65
N PHE A 23 -2.11 -39.73 8.73
CA PHE A 23 -1.04 -39.43 7.80
C PHE A 23 -1.39 -38.28 6.85
N ALA A 24 -2.63 -38.23 6.37
CA ALA A 24 -3.11 -37.12 5.54
C ALA A 24 -3.09 -35.78 6.30
N LEU A 25 -3.57 -35.76 7.55
CA LEU A 25 -3.52 -34.56 8.40
C LEU A 25 -2.09 -34.12 8.70
N LYS A 26 -1.18 -35.07 8.99
CA LYS A 26 0.24 -34.76 9.17
C LYS A 26 0.87 -34.22 7.90
N TYR A 27 0.53 -34.76 6.74
CA TYR A 27 1.00 -34.27 5.45
C TYR A 27 0.55 -32.82 5.21
N LEU A 28 -0.71 -32.50 5.47
CA LEU A 28 -1.26 -31.14 5.35
C LEU A 28 -0.67 -30.16 6.37
N ALA A 29 -0.37 -30.62 7.58
CA ALA A 29 0.25 -29.80 8.62
C ALA A 29 1.74 -29.50 8.36
N ILE A 30 2.50 -30.47 7.82
CA ILE A 30 3.94 -30.34 7.63
C ILE A 30 4.30 -29.75 6.26
N VAL A 31 3.53 -30.11 5.22
CA VAL A 31 3.79 -29.78 3.82
C VAL A 31 5.26 -30.13 3.46
N PRO A 32 5.62 -31.43 3.42
CA PRO A 32 7.02 -31.87 3.45
C PRO A 32 7.83 -31.43 2.22
N TYR A 33 7.17 -31.22 1.08
CA TYR A 33 7.82 -30.74 -0.15
C TYR A 33 7.89 -29.21 -0.23
N GLY A 34 7.37 -28.49 0.76
CA GLY A 34 7.38 -27.03 0.77
C GLY A 34 6.44 -26.40 -0.26
N LYS A 35 5.49 -27.16 -0.83
CA LYS A 35 4.51 -26.69 -1.81
C LYS A 35 3.09 -27.03 -1.40
N ILE A 36 2.19 -26.06 -1.45
CA ILE A 36 0.75 -26.25 -1.22
C ILE A 36 -0.06 -25.32 -2.12
N THR A 37 -1.22 -25.77 -2.56
CA THR A 37 -2.10 -25.01 -3.46
C THR A 37 -3.47 -24.90 -2.85
N TYR A 38 -3.99 -23.68 -2.77
CA TYR A 38 -5.34 -23.39 -2.31
C TYR A 38 -6.15 -22.83 -3.47
N THR A 39 -7.41 -23.26 -3.58
CA THR A 39 -8.33 -22.77 -4.61
C THR A 39 -9.61 -22.30 -3.95
N TYR A 40 -10.08 -21.14 -4.36
CA TYR A 40 -11.33 -20.54 -3.93
C TYR A 40 -12.28 -20.40 -5.12
N HIS A 41 -13.53 -20.80 -4.86
CA HIS A 41 -14.70 -20.59 -5.68
C HIS A 41 -15.85 -20.17 -4.75
N GLN A 42 -16.67 -19.20 -5.16
CA GLN A 42 -17.73 -18.66 -4.32
C GLN A 42 -18.76 -19.75 -3.92
N ASN A 43 -19.15 -20.61 -4.87
CA ASN A 43 -20.06 -21.74 -4.63
C ASN A 43 -19.32 -23.08 -4.46
N GLY A 44 -18.04 -23.06 -4.11
CA GLY A 44 -17.26 -24.30 -3.95
C GLY A 44 -17.81 -25.17 -2.80
N HIS A 45 -18.11 -26.44 -3.08
CA HIS A 45 -18.45 -27.42 -2.04
C HIS A 45 -17.21 -27.73 -1.19
N ASN A 46 -17.15 -27.21 0.04
CA ASN A 46 -16.21 -27.71 1.04
C ASN A 46 -16.76 -29.02 1.64
N LEU A 47 -16.15 -30.15 1.28
CA LEU A 47 -16.48 -31.51 1.75
C LEU A 47 -16.55 -31.65 3.29
N PHE A 48 -15.96 -30.72 4.04
CA PHE A 48 -15.92 -30.72 5.51
C PHE A 48 -16.63 -29.51 6.16
N GLY A 49 -17.52 -28.81 5.43
CA GLY A 49 -18.47 -27.86 6.02
C GLY A 49 -17.90 -26.56 6.62
N GLY A 50 -16.63 -26.23 6.38
CA GLY A 50 -16.01 -24.95 6.78
C GLY A 50 -15.83 -23.97 5.64
N LYS A 51 -15.43 -22.73 5.92
CA LYS A 51 -15.03 -21.71 4.90
C LYS A 51 -13.68 -22.00 4.21
N GLY A 52 -13.11 -23.18 4.43
CA GLY A 52 -11.82 -23.58 3.89
C GLY A 52 -10.66 -22.84 4.55
N PHE A 53 -9.55 -22.70 3.81
CA PHE A 53 -8.35 -21.98 4.25
C PHE A 53 -8.40 -20.48 3.97
N PHE A 54 -9.35 -20.03 3.15
CA PHE A 54 -9.59 -18.63 2.85
C PHE A 54 -10.52 -18.03 3.92
N GLY A 55 -10.13 -16.87 4.45
CA GLY A 55 -11.01 -16.02 5.22
C GLY A 55 -12.11 -15.37 4.36
N ASN A 56 -13.05 -14.69 5.01
CA ASN A 56 -14.04 -13.90 4.29
C ASN A 56 -13.37 -12.76 3.53
N PHE A 57 -13.98 -12.38 2.41
CA PHE A 57 -13.69 -11.11 1.76
C PHE A 57 -14.36 -9.99 2.55
N THR A 58 -13.60 -8.97 2.93
CA THR A 58 -14.05 -7.83 3.73
C THR A 58 -13.52 -6.53 3.13
N PRO A 59 -14.09 -5.37 3.49
CA PRO A 59 -15.36 -5.16 4.18
C PRO A 59 -16.56 -5.74 3.42
N LEU A 60 -17.63 -6.13 4.14
CA LEU A 60 -18.79 -6.81 3.55
C LEU A 60 -19.62 -5.89 2.64
N ASP A 61 -19.56 -4.59 2.86
CA ASP A 61 -20.15 -3.53 2.03
C ASP A 61 -19.39 -3.29 0.72
N ARG A 62 -18.19 -3.87 0.56
CA ARG A 62 -17.38 -3.77 -0.66
C ARG A 62 -17.45 -5.00 -1.56
N VAL A 63 -18.18 -6.02 -1.13
CA VAL A 63 -18.33 -7.27 -1.87
C VAL A 63 -19.79 -7.72 -1.95
N ASP A 64 -20.18 -8.26 -3.10
CA ASP A 64 -21.43 -9.00 -3.23
C ASP A 64 -21.11 -10.50 -3.43
N THR A 65 -21.63 -11.30 -2.51
CA THR A 65 -21.40 -12.74 -2.37
C THR A 65 -22.66 -13.56 -2.66
N LYS A 66 -23.76 -12.93 -3.13
CA LYS A 66 -25.05 -13.61 -3.34
C LYS A 66 -25.09 -14.47 -4.62
N GLY A 67 -24.19 -14.24 -5.57
CA GLY A 67 -24.14 -14.95 -6.85
C GLY A 67 -23.04 -16.02 -6.93
N ASP A 68 -22.89 -16.61 -8.12
CA ASP A 68 -21.91 -17.68 -8.38
C ASP A 68 -20.44 -17.23 -8.38
N ASN A 69 -20.22 -15.93 -8.50
CA ASN A 69 -18.92 -15.29 -8.52
C ASN A 69 -18.87 -14.22 -7.43
N LEU A 70 -17.68 -13.96 -6.91
CA LEU A 70 -17.45 -12.84 -6.00
C LEU A 70 -17.44 -11.53 -6.79
N LYS A 71 -18.32 -10.59 -6.46
CA LYS A 71 -18.29 -9.25 -7.07
C LYS A 71 -17.57 -8.28 -6.14
N ILE A 72 -16.69 -7.47 -6.72
CA ILE A 72 -16.05 -6.33 -6.05
C ILE A 72 -16.83 -5.08 -6.45
N ILE A 73 -17.45 -4.44 -5.47
CA ILE A 73 -18.27 -3.24 -5.66
C ILE A 73 -17.64 -2.00 -4.99
N GLY A 74 -16.62 -2.17 -4.16
CA GLY A 74 -15.85 -1.08 -3.55
C GLY A 74 -14.38 -1.44 -3.36
N ASP A 75 -13.53 -0.43 -3.31
CA ASP A 75 -12.08 -0.57 -3.08
C ASP A 75 -11.70 -0.22 -1.62
N SER A 76 -10.75 -0.90 -0.98
CA SER A 76 -10.13 -2.19 -1.33
C SER A 76 -10.81 -3.35 -0.62
N VAL A 77 -10.66 -4.56 -1.17
CA VAL A 77 -11.19 -5.81 -0.59
C VAL A 77 -10.04 -6.64 -0.03
N TYR A 78 -10.17 -7.13 1.18
CA TYR A 78 -9.19 -7.92 1.92
C TYR A 78 -9.68 -9.34 2.13
N PHE A 79 -8.75 -10.28 2.20
CA PHE A 79 -9.02 -11.65 2.66
C PHE A 79 -7.76 -12.23 3.28
N SER A 80 -7.93 -13.24 4.14
CA SER A 80 -6.82 -13.97 4.73
C SER A 80 -6.67 -15.35 4.14
N LEU A 81 -5.45 -15.89 4.15
CA LEU A 81 -5.18 -17.29 3.86
C LEU A 81 -4.45 -17.91 5.04
N PHE A 82 -5.06 -18.93 5.66
CA PHE A 82 -4.37 -19.72 6.68
C PHE A 82 -3.29 -20.60 6.04
N THR A 83 -2.10 -20.54 6.60
CA THR A 83 -0.96 -21.36 6.17
C THR A 83 -0.43 -22.17 7.34
N PRO A 84 -0.20 -23.48 7.18
CA PRO A 84 0.27 -24.34 8.26
C PRO A 84 1.73 -24.08 8.66
N ARG A 85 2.48 -23.37 7.81
CA ARG A 85 3.88 -23.02 8.00
C ARG A 85 4.25 -21.80 7.15
N ARG A 86 5.44 -21.25 7.40
CA ARG A 86 6.02 -20.19 6.56
C ARG A 86 6.43 -20.71 5.18
N PHE A 87 6.12 -19.90 4.17
CA PHE A 87 6.50 -20.02 2.75
C PHE A 87 7.17 -18.72 2.31
N GLU A 88 7.99 -18.81 1.27
CA GLU A 88 8.85 -17.70 0.77
C GLU A 88 8.23 -17.02 -0.44
N THR A 89 7.41 -17.71 -1.22
CA THR A 89 6.78 -17.17 -2.42
C THR A 89 5.34 -17.62 -2.55
N ALA A 90 4.51 -16.76 -3.16
CA ALA A 90 3.17 -17.10 -3.61
C ALA A 90 3.04 -16.84 -5.11
N LYS A 91 2.40 -17.76 -5.82
CA LYS A 91 1.86 -17.51 -7.16
C LYS A 91 0.34 -17.47 -7.04
N MET A 92 -0.24 -16.29 -7.23
CA MET A 92 -1.68 -16.12 -7.33
C MET A 92 -2.10 -16.19 -8.80
N THR A 93 -3.08 -17.04 -9.08
CA THR A 93 -3.77 -17.10 -10.36
C THR A 93 -5.21 -16.67 -10.14
N ILE A 94 -5.64 -15.61 -10.82
CA ILE A 94 -7.00 -15.06 -10.71
C ILE A 94 -7.69 -15.12 -12.07
N VAL A 95 -8.91 -15.65 -12.07
CA VAL A 95 -9.81 -15.60 -13.24
C VAL A 95 -10.92 -14.62 -12.94
N TYR A 96 -10.97 -13.53 -13.71
CA TYR A 96 -11.84 -12.39 -13.44
C TYR A 96 -12.39 -11.78 -14.72
N ARG A 97 -13.44 -10.97 -14.61
CA ARG A 97 -13.84 -10.02 -15.63
C ARG A 97 -14.00 -8.66 -14.96
N GLY A 98 -13.49 -7.61 -15.57
CA GLY A 98 -13.68 -6.25 -15.09
C GLY A 98 -14.81 -5.58 -15.86
N PHE A 99 -15.32 -4.50 -15.28
CA PHE A 99 -16.32 -3.64 -15.90
C PHE A 99 -15.79 -2.21 -15.90
N ASP A 100 -16.22 -1.45 -16.90
CA ASP A 100 -15.88 -0.03 -17.04
C ASP A 100 -14.37 0.26 -16.88
N TYR A 101 -13.57 -0.36 -17.74
CA TYR A 101 -12.11 -0.25 -17.72
C TYR A 101 -11.60 1.18 -18.01
N GLU A 102 -12.44 2.07 -18.53
CA GLU A 102 -12.05 3.47 -18.74
C GLU A 102 -12.10 4.25 -17.43
N THR A 103 -13.14 4.03 -16.61
CA THR A 103 -13.25 4.65 -15.28
C THR A 103 -12.35 3.95 -14.25
N TYR A 104 -12.23 2.63 -14.33
CA TYR A 104 -11.45 1.80 -13.40
C TYR A 104 -10.37 1.01 -14.14
N PRO A 105 -9.32 1.68 -14.63
CA PRO A 105 -8.34 1.06 -15.51
C PRO A 105 -7.39 0.09 -14.83
N ILE A 106 -7.32 0.08 -13.50
CA ILE A 106 -6.31 -0.68 -12.75
C ILE A 106 -6.99 -1.68 -11.82
N ILE A 107 -6.49 -2.92 -11.82
CA ILE A 107 -6.81 -3.95 -10.82
C ILE A 107 -5.49 -4.49 -10.30
N GLU A 108 -5.34 -4.54 -8.98
CA GLU A 108 -4.12 -4.97 -8.31
C GLU A 108 -4.44 -5.97 -7.20
N THR A 109 -3.45 -6.75 -6.81
CA THR A 109 -3.48 -7.55 -5.59
C THR A 109 -2.26 -7.24 -4.75
N GLY A 110 -2.38 -7.33 -3.44
CA GLY A 110 -1.22 -7.16 -2.57
C GLY A 110 -1.20 -8.09 -1.39
N VAL A 111 -0.06 -8.10 -0.70
CA VAL A 111 0.16 -8.80 0.56
C VAL A 111 0.62 -7.82 1.63
N MET A 112 0.10 -7.95 2.85
CA MET A 112 0.41 -7.04 3.94
C MET A 112 1.86 -7.20 4.41
N VAL A 113 2.59 -6.08 4.48
CA VAL A 113 3.98 -6.04 4.97
C VAL A 113 4.11 -5.32 6.31
N ASP A 114 3.29 -4.31 6.58
CA ASP A 114 3.26 -3.58 7.85
C ASP A 114 1.81 -3.51 8.38
N PRO A 115 1.49 -4.14 9.52
CA PRO A 115 0.14 -4.14 10.07
C PRO A 115 -0.26 -2.81 10.73
N ILE A 116 0.72 -2.02 11.21
CA ILE A 116 0.48 -0.76 11.92
C ILE A 116 0.07 0.29 10.88
N LEU A 117 0.86 0.41 9.82
CA LEU A 117 0.55 1.31 8.71
C LEU A 117 -0.49 0.75 7.73
N ARG A 118 -0.89 -0.51 7.92
CA ARG A 118 -1.70 -1.30 6.98
C ARG A 118 -1.13 -1.22 5.55
N ASN A 119 0.19 -1.28 5.45
CA ASN A 119 0.88 -1.20 4.18
C ASN A 119 0.84 -2.55 3.46
N TYR A 120 0.47 -2.53 2.19
CA TYR A 120 0.44 -3.69 1.30
C TYR A 120 1.46 -3.50 0.18
N HIS A 121 2.24 -4.54 -0.08
CA HIS A 121 3.02 -4.59 -1.32
C HIS A 121 2.08 -5.00 -2.45
N LEU A 122 1.83 -4.08 -3.38
CA LEU A 122 0.92 -4.26 -4.50
C LEU A 122 1.60 -4.86 -5.72
N TYR A 123 0.83 -5.63 -6.48
CA TYR A 123 1.22 -6.32 -7.69
C TYR A 123 0.08 -6.24 -8.70
N PRO A 124 0.37 -6.06 -10.00
CA PRO A 124 -0.65 -5.80 -11.00
C PRO A 124 -1.37 -7.07 -11.45
N ILE A 125 -2.70 -7.01 -11.49
CA ILE A 125 -3.58 -7.98 -12.15
C ILE A 125 -3.95 -7.48 -13.55
N PHE A 126 -4.23 -6.18 -13.67
CA PHE A 126 -4.72 -5.55 -14.88
C PHE A 126 -4.36 -4.07 -14.93
N ASN A 127 -3.99 -3.57 -16.10
CA ASN A 127 -3.85 -2.14 -16.35
C ASN A 127 -4.30 -1.80 -17.78
N TYR A 128 -5.50 -1.25 -17.92
CA TYR A 128 -6.10 -0.86 -19.21
C TYR A 128 -5.26 0.16 -19.96
N ILE A 129 -4.63 1.11 -19.26
CA ILE A 129 -3.79 2.15 -19.88
C ILE A 129 -2.62 1.48 -20.59
N ILE A 130 -1.90 0.59 -19.90
CA ILE A 130 -0.77 -0.14 -20.47
C ILE A 130 -1.22 -1.10 -21.56
N ASP A 131 -2.32 -1.83 -21.37
CA ASP A 131 -2.88 -2.73 -22.38
C ASP A 131 -3.20 -1.99 -23.68
N ARG A 132 -3.93 -0.87 -23.60
CA ARG A 132 -4.29 -0.03 -24.74
C ARG A 132 -3.04 0.52 -25.43
N LEU A 133 -2.16 1.18 -24.67
CA LEU A 133 -0.94 1.78 -25.21
C LEU A 133 0.00 0.72 -25.80
N SER A 134 -0.03 -0.52 -25.31
CA SER A 134 0.79 -1.60 -25.86
C SER A 134 0.42 -2.01 -27.28
N ASN A 135 -0.78 -1.64 -27.74
CA ASN A 135 -1.23 -1.83 -29.12
C ASN A 135 -0.91 -0.62 -30.01
N GLU A 136 -0.75 0.56 -29.41
CA GLU A 136 -0.50 1.82 -30.12
C GLU A 136 1.00 2.16 -30.22
N TRP A 137 1.74 1.92 -29.14
CA TRP A 137 3.15 2.29 -28.98
C TRP A 137 4.06 1.11 -29.29
N LYS A 138 5.34 1.40 -29.57
CA LYS A 138 6.35 0.37 -29.76
C LYS A 138 6.63 -0.30 -28.42
N LYS A 139 6.38 -1.61 -28.35
CA LYS A 139 6.55 -2.44 -27.16
C LYS A 139 7.79 -3.34 -27.26
N LYS A 140 8.54 -3.41 -26.16
CA LYS A 140 9.52 -4.46 -25.86
C LYS A 140 9.13 -5.09 -24.51
N ASN A 141 9.18 -6.41 -24.40
CA ASN A 141 8.88 -7.13 -23.17
C ASN A 141 9.94 -8.20 -22.97
N ASP A 142 10.67 -8.10 -21.86
CA ASP A 142 11.65 -9.10 -21.44
C ASP A 142 11.27 -9.58 -20.04
N ASN A 143 10.76 -10.81 -19.95
CA ASN A 143 10.39 -11.49 -18.70
C ASN A 143 9.44 -10.71 -17.77
N GLY A 144 8.46 -10.00 -18.34
CA GLY A 144 7.47 -9.22 -17.56
C GLY A 144 7.89 -7.78 -17.29
N LEU A 145 9.11 -7.39 -17.69
CA LEU A 145 9.52 -6.00 -17.75
C LEU A 145 9.23 -5.44 -19.14
N VAL A 146 8.30 -4.49 -19.20
CA VAL A 146 7.76 -3.90 -20.42
C VAL A 146 8.29 -2.50 -20.60
N LEU A 147 8.77 -2.19 -21.80
CA LEU A 147 9.06 -0.85 -22.28
C LEU A 147 8.07 -0.50 -23.39
N LEU A 148 7.31 0.58 -23.19
CA LEU A 148 6.48 1.21 -24.20
C LEU A 148 7.11 2.55 -24.61
N GLN A 149 7.20 2.80 -25.92
CA GLN A 149 7.77 4.03 -26.48
C GLN A 149 6.90 4.54 -27.62
N LYS A 150 6.53 5.83 -27.61
CA LYS A 150 5.81 6.47 -28.75
C LYS A 150 6.61 6.30 -30.04
N GLU A 151 7.90 6.63 -29.97
CA GLU A 151 8.88 6.45 -31.03
C GLU A 151 9.99 5.52 -30.55
N LYS A 152 10.45 4.60 -31.41
CA LYS A 152 11.51 3.66 -31.04
C LYS A 152 12.85 4.40 -30.95
N LYS A 153 13.31 4.67 -29.73
CA LYS A 153 14.64 5.28 -29.46
C LYS A 153 15.58 4.32 -28.73
N PHE A 154 15.06 3.49 -27.84
CA PHE A 154 15.83 2.54 -27.04
C PHE A 154 15.50 1.10 -27.44
N ASN A 155 16.43 0.16 -27.27
CA ASN A 155 16.21 -1.25 -27.58
C ASN A 155 15.61 -2.03 -26.41
N ASP A 156 15.95 -1.64 -25.18
CA ASP A 156 15.48 -2.26 -23.95
C ASP A 156 15.44 -1.25 -22.77
N VAL A 157 15.00 -1.74 -21.60
CA VAL A 157 14.89 -0.92 -20.39
C VAL A 157 16.26 -0.52 -19.84
N ALA A 158 17.28 -1.37 -19.97
CA ALA A 158 18.61 -1.04 -19.45
C ALA A 158 19.24 0.14 -20.20
N GLU A 159 19.11 0.17 -21.53
CA GLU A 159 19.57 1.27 -22.37
C GLU A 159 18.86 2.59 -22.03
N LEU A 160 17.54 2.55 -21.80
CA LEU A 160 16.76 3.72 -21.39
C LEU A 160 17.21 4.24 -20.01
N LEU A 161 17.43 3.34 -19.05
CA LEU A 161 17.81 3.73 -17.69
C LEU A 161 19.25 4.27 -17.60
N ALA A 162 20.12 3.84 -18.52
CA ALA A 162 21.46 4.40 -18.68
C ALA A 162 21.45 5.80 -19.35
N ASN A 163 20.42 6.11 -20.14
CA ASN A 163 20.31 7.35 -20.92
C ASN A 163 18.92 7.98 -20.73
N LEU A 164 18.69 8.51 -19.54
CA LEU A 164 17.35 8.94 -19.14
C LEU A 164 16.82 10.08 -20.01
N PRO A 165 15.54 10.02 -20.41
CA PRO A 165 14.87 11.13 -21.07
C PRO A 165 14.67 12.30 -20.08
N GLN A 166 14.21 13.44 -20.61
CA GLN A 166 13.95 14.62 -19.78
C GLN A 166 12.90 14.32 -18.69
N SER A 167 13.03 15.02 -17.55
CA SER A 167 12.06 14.91 -16.45
C SER A 167 10.64 15.19 -16.96
N GLY A 168 9.74 14.25 -16.73
CA GLY A 168 8.35 14.33 -17.19
C GLY A 168 8.02 13.58 -18.48
N GLU A 169 9.00 13.06 -19.24
CA GLU A 169 8.75 12.22 -20.44
C GLU A 169 8.65 10.71 -20.13
N LEU A 170 9.10 10.30 -18.95
CA LEU A 170 9.15 8.91 -18.48
C LEU A 170 8.17 8.68 -17.33
N ALA A 171 7.41 7.60 -17.41
CA ALA A 171 6.57 7.11 -16.32
C ALA A 171 6.86 5.65 -15.99
N PHE A 172 6.61 5.27 -14.74
CA PHE A 172 6.76 3.90 -14.26
C PHE A 172 5.43 3.27 -13.85
N TYR A 173 5.30 1.96 -14.01
CA TYR A 173 4.20 1.20 -13.41
C TYR A 173 4.71 -0.07 -12.73
N ASN A 174 4.44 -0.19 -11.43
CA ASN A 174 4.92 -1.31 -10.60
C ASN A 174 6.44 -1.58 -10.72
N TYR A 175 7.21 -0.59 -11.15
CA TYR A 175 8.65 -0.66 -11.30
C TYR A 175 9.27 0.45 -10.47
N GLN A 176 10.31 0.10 -9.71
CA GLN A 176 11.04 1.04 -8.88
C GLN A 176 12.47 1.13 -9.37
N TYR A 177 12.93 2.34 -9.59
CA TYR A 177 14.33 2.63 -9.87
C TYR A 177 14.76 3.80 -9.01
N ASN A 178 15.90 3.65 -8.35
CA ASN A 178 16.43 4.68 -7.47
C ASN A 178 17.30 5.61 -8.30
N PHE A 179 16.80 6.82 -8.56
CA PHE A 179 17.55 7.87 -9.23
C PHE A 179 18.27 8.73 -8.19
N PRO A 180 19.50 9.17 -8.46
CA PRO A 180 20.12 10.25 -7.70
C PRO A 180 19.39 11.56 -8.06
N TYR A 181 18.25 11.81 -7.41
CA TYR A 181 17.50 13.04 -7.59
C TYR A 181 18.33 14.21 -7.07
N GLN A 182 18.48 15.25 -7.89
CA GLN A 182 19.23 16.46 -7.56
C GLN A 182 18.42 17.70 -7.93
N ILE A 183 18.51 18.73 -7.08
CA ILE A 183 17.93 20.03 -7.33
C ILE A 183 19.05 20.95 -7.81
N THR A 184 18.95 21.45 -9.05
CA THR A 184 19.91 22.43 -9.60
C THR A 184 19.83 23.73 -8.79
N ASP A 185 20.99 24.33 -8.50
CA ASP A 185 21.13 25.59 -7.76
C ASP A 185 20.45 25.58 -6.38
N TYR A 186 20.42 24.41 -5.73
CA TYR A 186 19.89 24.26 -4.38
C TYR A 186 20.59 25.19 -3.38
N LYS A 187 19.81 25.76 -2.46
CA LYS A 187 20.30 26.56 -1.34
C LYS A 187 19.74 25.99 -0.04
N ALA A 188 20.65 25.64 0.86
CA ALA A 188 20.33 25.20 2.19
C ALA A 188 19.51 26.24 2.94
N GLY A 189 18.53 25.77 3.72
CA GLY A 189 17.78 26.62 4.62
C GLY A 189 18.59 26.95 5.87
N ALA A 190 18.49 28.19 6.35
CA ALA A 190 19.15 28.63 7.59
C ALA A 190 18.16 29.09 8.66
N GLN A 191 16.91 29.34 8.28
CA GLN A 191 15.86 29.81 9.19
C GLN A 191 15.05 28.63 9.70
N VAL A 192 14.74 28.64 10.99
CA VAL A 192 13.81 27.67 11.58
C VAL A 192 12.39 28.03 11.14
N VAL A 193 11.73 27.08 10.51
CA VAL A 193 10.32 27.15 10.10
C VAL A 193 9.49 26.31 11.07
N ASN A 194 8.35 26.85 11.49
CA ASN A 194 7.35 26.10 12.24
C ASN A 194 6.29 25.57 11.26
N LEU A 195 5.99 24.28 11.33
CA LEU A 195 4.94 23.64 10.55
C LEU A 195 3.66 23.53 11.40
N PRO A 196 2.47 23.46 10.76
CA PRO A 196 1.22 23.19 11.47
C PRO A 196 1.23 21.84 12.19
N ASP A 197 0.41 21.72 13.24
CA ASP A 197 0.29 20.47 13.98
C ASP A 197 -0.36 19.37 13.13
N LEU A 198 0.04 18.14 13.41
CA LEU A 198 -0.38 16.94 12.69
C LEU A 198 -0.84 15.87 13.67
N ARG A 199 -1.75 14.99 13.24
CA ARG A 199 -2.24 13.88 14.07
C ARG A 199 -1.86 12.52 13.47
N GLY A 200 -1.47 11.59 14.32
CA GLY A 200 -1.07 10.25 13.90
C GLY A 200 0.08 10.20 12.90
N THR A 201 0.18 9.08 12.18
CA THR A 201 1.33 8.81 11.30
C THR A 201 1.36 9.72 10.07
N TYR A 202 2.55 10.23 9.74
CA TYR A 202 2.87 10.91 8.48
C TYR A 202 4.29 10.59 8.01
N GLN A 203 4.55 10.90 6.73
CA GLN A 203 5.85 10.70 6.09
C GLN A 203 6.18 11.91 5.22
N PHE A 204 7.46 12.24 5.08
CA PHE A 204 7.89 13.33 4.20
C PHE A 204 9.27 13.09 3.61
N TYR A 205 9.53 13.77 2.49
CA TYR A 205 10.86 13.92 1.91
C TYR A 205 11.50 15.20 2.41
N ALA A 206 12.80 15.12 2.70
CA ALA A 206 13.69 16.27 2.87
C ALA A 206 14.81 16.18 1.84
N TYR A 207 15.12 17.28 1.16
CA TYR A 207 16.31 17.37 0.34
C TYR A 207 17.44 17.99 1.16
N ILE A 208 18.62 17.38 1.13
CA ILE A 208 19.79 17.79 1.88
C ILE A 208 20.93 18.00 0.89
N ASP A 209 21.62 19.13 0.96
CA ASP A 209 22.88 19.37 0.26
C ASP A 209 23.64 20.49 1.00
N ASN A 210 24.82 20.13 1.53
CA ASN A 210 25.64 21.00 2.38
C ASN A 210 24.90 21.59 3.61
N GLU A 211 24.03 20.79 4.23
CA GLU A 211 23.35 21.12 5.50
C GLU A 211 23.15 19.88 6.37
N ASP A 212 22.82 20.10 7.65
CA ASP A 212 22.38 19.04 8.55
C ASP A 212 20.88 18.78 8.35
N LEU A 213 20.46 17.52 8.38
CA LEU A 213 19.05 17.21 8.63
C LEU A 213 18.72 17.68 10.06
N ASN A 214 17.73 18.56 10.21
CA ASN A 214 17.38 19.18 11.47
C ASN A 214 15.86 19.30 11.61
N PHE A 215 15.28 18.45 12.44
CA PHE A 215 13.84 18.32 12.64
C PHE A 215 13.56 18.07 14.12
N SER A 216 12.67 18.87 14.72
CA SER A 216 12.22 18.66 16.09
C SER A 216 10.71 18.69 16.16
N VAL A 217 10.13 17.85 17.00
CA VAL A 217 8.69 17.69 17.13
C VAL A 217 8.35 17.36 18.58
N ASP A 218 7.28 17.97 19.05
CA ASP A 218 6.64 17.67 20.32
C ASP A 218 5.49 16.70 20.10
N PHE A 219 5.29 15.75 21.00
CA PHE A 219 4.18 14.81 21.00
C PHE A 219 3.34 15.00 22.25
N VAL A 220 2.02 15.00 22.06
CA VAL A 220 1.01 15.08 23.11
C VAL A 220 0.00 13.98 22.87
N ASP A 221 -0.32 13.22 23.91
CA ASP A 221 -1.42 12.26 23.88
C ASP A 221 -2.74 12.99 24.14
N LEU A 222 -3.79 12.68 23.38
CA LEU A 222 -5.13 13.22 23.63
C LEU A 222 -5.91 12.38 24.66
N ASN A 223 -5.48 11.15 24.96
CA ASN A 223 -6.17 10.22 25.86
C ASN A 223 -7.65 10.05 25.49
N ARG A 224 -7.95 9.88 24.19
CA ARG A 224 -9.31 9.67 23.65
C ARG A 224 -9.56 8.21 23.25
N ASN A 225 -8.50 7.41 23.18
CA ASN A 225 -8.57 6.05 22.67
C ASN A 225 -7.68 5.11 23.51
N LEU A 226 -8.25 4.04 24.06
CA LEU A 226 -7.44 2.97 24.65
C LEU A 226 -6.91 2.02 23.57
N ASP A 227 -5.72 2.29 23.02
CA ASP A 227 -5.00 1.31 22.21
C ASP A 227 -4.38 0.24 23.12
N LYS A 228 -4.55 -1.04 22.76
CA LYS A 228 -3.95 -2.17 23.48
C LYS A 228 -2.44 -2.17 23.43
N ASN A 229 -1.85 -1.47 22.45
CA ASN A 229 -0.41 -1.35 22.29
C ASN A 229 0.16 -0.06 22.91
N GLY A 230 -0.68 0.74 23.59
CA GLY A 230 -0.34 2.06 24.11
C GLY A 230 -0.01 3.05 23.00
N ASP A 231 0.72 4.10 23.36
CA ASP A 231 0.98 5.27 22.51
C ASP A 231 2.49 5.47 22.22
N PRO A 232 3.19 4.47 21.64
CA PRO A 232 4.60 4.61 21.30
C PRO A 232 4.79 5.49 20.05
N VAL A 233 5.89 6.24 20.06
CA VAL A 233 6.36 6.99 18.89
C VAL A 233 7.60 6.30 18.32
N GLN A 234 7.66 6.12 17.01
CA GLN A 234 8.88 5.72 16.30
C GLN A 234 9.12 6.64 15.11
N ILE A 235 10.34 7.17 14.97
CA ILE A 235 10.74 7.95 13.80
C ILE A 235 11.92 7.28 13.11
N TYR A 236 11.77 6.99 11.82
CA TYR A 236 12.80 6.42 10.98
C TYR A 236 13.27 7.43 9.94
N VAL A 237 14.59 7.53 9.76
CA VAL A 237 15.21 8.29 8.67
C VAL A 237 15.81 7.30 7.68
N TYR A 238 15.40 7.35 6.42
CA TYR A 238 15.87 6.47 5.36
C TYR A 238 16.74 7.24 4.36
N GLY A 239 17.89 6.66 4.03
CA GLY A 239 18.75 7.12 2.93
C GLY A 239 18.39 6.47 1.59
N HIS A 240 19.31 6.58 0.63
CA HIS A 240 19.12 6.12 -0.76
C HIS A 240 18.94 4.60 -0.92
N ASP A 241 19.44 3.80 0.02
CA ASP A 241 19.41 2.33 -0.03
C ASP A 241 18.15 1.72 0.62
N LYS A 242 17.18 2.57 1.03
CA LYS A 242 15.95 2.19 1.74
C LYS A 242 16.18 1.52 3.10
N LYS A 243 17.41 1.53 3.62
CA LYS A 243 17.67 1.16 5.02
C LYS A 243 17.54 2.40 5.89
N ALA A 244 17.03 2.19 7.10
CA ALA A 244 17.02 3.25 8.09
C ALA A 244 18.47 3.57 8.48
N ILE A 245 18.85 4.83 8.33
CA ILE A 245 20.16 5.37 8.75
C ILE A 245 20.10 5.96 10.17
N ALA A 246 18.90 6.21 10.68
CA ALA A 246 18.64 6.58 12.07
C ALA A 246 17.23 6.15 12.49
N GLU A 247 17.08 5.88 13.79
CA GLU A 247 15.83 5.55 14.45
C GLU A 247 15.76 6.31 15.79
N TYR A 248 14.58 6.86 16.08
CA TYR A 248 14.26 7.53 17.34
C TYR A 248 12.96 6.95 17.88
N SER A 249 12.84 6.86 19.20
CA SER A 249 11.61 6.35 19.82
C SER A 249 11.28 7.05 21.12
N LEU A 250 9.99 7.14 21.40
CA LEU A 250 9.45 7.42 22.74
C LEU A 250 8.59 6.23 23.15
N PRO A 251 8.81 5.65 24.34
CA PRO A 251 7.89 4.67 24.88
C PRO A 251 6.55 5.32 25.20
N ASP A 252 5.51 4.50 25.33
CA ASP A 252 4.22 4.89 25.90
C ASP A 252 4.40 5.66 27.24
N ASP A 253 3.62 6.72 27.47
CA ASP A 253 3.69 7.49 28.72
C ASP A 253 3.07 6.74 29.92
N GLY A 254 2.39 5.63 29.63
CA GLY A 254 1.87 4.71 30.62
C GLY A 254 0.54 5.16 31.22
N ASP A 255 -0.06 6.23 30.69
CA ASP A 255 -1.46 6.53 30.96
C ASP A 255 -2.34 5.44 30.36
N LYS A 256 -3.38 5.07 31.11
CA LYS A 256 -4.34 4.02 30.73
C LYS A 256 -5.77 4.51 30.90
N ASN A 257 -5.94 5.82 31.05
CA ASN A 257 -7.23 6.44 31.22
C ASN A 257 -7.66 7.07 29.89
N ASP A 258 -8.94 6.89 29.56
CA ASP A 258 -9.61 7.56 28.45
C ASP A 258 -10.42 8.72 29.03
N ASP A 259 -9.72 9.75 29.50
CA ASP A 259 -10.31 10.89 30.20
C ASP A 259 -10.21 12.22 29.44
N GLU A 260 -9.73 12.15 28.20
CA GLU A 260 -9.49 13.27 27.28
C GLU A 260 -8.55 14.35 27.84
N LYS A 261 -7.82 14.07 28.93
CA LYS A 261 -6.83 15.00 29.45
C LYS A 261 -5.51 14.78 28.73
N MET A 262 -5.06 15.83 28.05
CA MET A 262 -3.79 15.77 27.34
C MET A 262 -2.63 15.43 28.27
N SER A 263 -1.73 14.55 27.81
CA SER A 263 -0.54 14.17 28.57
C SER A 263 0.54 15.25 28.55
N GLU A 264 1.64 15.02 29.29
CA GLU A 264 2.79 15.92 29.25
C GLU A 264 3.45 15.91 27.87
N VAL A 265 3.95 17.08 27.45
CA VAL A 265 4.61 17.24 26.16
C VAL A 265 5.95 16.49 26.14
N ARG A 266 6.13 15.63 25.14
CA ARG A 266 7.37 14.84 24.94
C ARG A 266 8.07 15.24 23.64
N ASN A 267 9.36 15.57 23.69
CA ASN A 267 10.10 16.07 22.52
C ASN A 267 11.02 15.02 21.90
N ILE A 268 11.08 14.99 20.57
CA ILE A 268 12.17 14.35 19.81
C ILE A 268 12.91 15.43 19.01
N ASN A 269 14.24 15.39 19.05
CA ASN A 269 15.10 16.23 18.24
C ASN A 269 16.03 15.37 17.36
N ILE A 270 15.90 15.54 16.05
CA ILE A 270 16.64 14.83 15.01
C ILE A 270 17.65 15.80 14.43
N LYS A 271 18.93 15.52 14.67
CA LYS A 271 20.03 16.24 14.03
C LYS A 271 21.04 15.24 13.46
N ILE A 272 21.21 15.23 12.14
CA ILE A 272 22.15 14.33 11.45
C ILE A 272 23.03 15.15 10.53
N SER A 273 24.34 15.12 10.80
CA SER A 273 25.37 15.83 10.04
C SER A 273 26.08 14.91 9.05
N GLY A 274 26.74 15.52 8.05
CA GLY A 274 27.58 14.79 7.09
C GLY A 274 26.82 13.90 6.12
N LEU A 275 25.54 14.21 5.88
CA LEU A 275 24.73 13.53 4.89
C LEU A 275 25.21 13.87 3.47
N VAL A 276 25.16 12.86 2.59
CA VAL A 276 25.46 13.05 1.17
C VAL A 276 24.31 13.82 0.52
N ALA A 277 24.62 14.65 -0.47
CA ALA A 277 23.59 15.42 -1.17
C ALA A 277 22.52 14.50 -1.79
N GLY A 278 21.25 14.77 -1.49
CA GLY A 278 20.13 14.02 -2.04
C GLY A 278 18.88 14.02 -1.17
N VAL A 279 17.97 13.11 -1.52
CA VAL A 279 16.64 12.97 -0.90
C VAL A 279 16.68 11.95 0.23
N TYR A 280 16.15 12.35 1.39
CA TYR A 280 15.94 11.51 2.54
C TYR A 280 14.44 11.39 2.83
N LYS A 281 13.99 10.18 3.22
CA LYS A 281 12.60 9.96 3.65
C LYS A 281 12.56 9.87 5.16
N ILE A 282 11.69 10.64 5.79
CA ILE A 282 11.43 10.58 7.23
C ILE A 282 10.03 10.01 7.42
N GLU A 283 9.88 9.08 8.36
CA GLU A 283 8.64 8.38 8.65
C GLU A 283 8.37 8.44 10.14
N VAL A 284 7.29 9.12 10.52
CA VAL A 284 6.82 9.26 11.91
C VAL A 284 5.67 8.30 12.10
N LYS A 285 5.88 7.24 12.87
CA LYS A 285 4.88 6.22 13.22
C LYS A 285 4.33 6.50 14.61
N THR A 286 3.03 6.78 14.64
CA THR A 286 2.21 7.01 15.84
C THR A 286 0.78 6.54 15.57
N ASN A 287 -0.01 6.31 16.62
CA ASN A 287 -1.43 6.00 16.47
C ASN A 287 -2.26 7.29 16.32
N ASP A 288 -3.58 7.14 16.24
CA ASP A 288 -4.49 8.26 16.07
C ASP A 288 -4.81 9.04 17.35
N ASP A 289 -4.25 8.68 18.51
CA ASP A 289 -4.42 9.49 19.73
C ASP A 289 -3.34 10.58 19.87
N LEU A 290 -2.18 10.35 19.28
CA LEU A 290 -1.04 11.27 19.35
C LEU A 290 -1.12 12.44 18.37
N VAL A 291 -0.84 13.64 18.88
CA VAL A 291 -0.68 14.88 18.11
C VAL A 291 0.79 15.30 18.12
N SER A 292 1.35 15.54 16.93
CA SER A 292 2.61 16.22 16.72
C SER A 292 2.42 17.74 16.73
N GLN A 293 3.01 18.43 17.69
CA GLN A 293 2.98 19.88 17.86
C GLN A 293 4.38 20.50 17.71
N ASN A 294 4.44 21.83 17.58
CA ASN A 294 5.68 22.60 17.55
C ASN A 294 6.73 22.04 16.58
N ILE A 295 6.26 21.51 15.44
CA ILE A 295 7.12 20.86 14.46
C ILE A 295 8.04 21.93 13.84
N LYS A 296 9.34 21.77 14.03
CA LYS A 296 10.38 22.74 13.64
C LYS A 296 11.40 22.10 12.73
N THR A 297 11.81 22.81 11.69
CA THR A 297 12.89 22.36 10.79
C THR A 297 13.65 23.54 10.19
N THR A 298 14.89 23.31 9.77
CA THR A 298 15.66 24.26 8.92
C THR A 298 15.64 23.88 7.45
N GLN A 299 15.07 22.73 7.06
CA GLN A 299 15.08 22.26 5.68
C GLN A 299 14.28 23.21 4.78
N SER A 300 14.91 23.71 3.71
CA SER A 300 14.24 24.59 2.74
C SER A 300 13.31 23.83 1.79
N LYS A 301 13.59 22.53 1.59
CA LYS A 301 12.80 21.62 0.75
C LYS A 301 12.29 20.46 1.59
N LEU A 302 10.99 20.50 1.87
CA LEU A 302 10.27 19.49 2.64
C LEU A 302 8.90 19.25 2.00
N ALA A 303 8.58 17.99 1.70
CA ALA A 303 7.31 17.62 1.07
C ALA A 303 6.72 16.35 1.68
N PHE A 304 5.49 16.43 2.19
CA PHE A 304 4.76 15.33 2.83
C PHE A 304 4.19 14.36 1.80
N ILE A 305 4.34 13.07 2.04
CA ILE A 305 4.05 12.02 1.07
C ILE A 305 2.58 11.62 1.20
N SER A 306 1.79 11.94 0.17
CA SER A 306 0.43 11.44 -0.10
C SER A 306 -0.66 11.70 0.94
N ARG A 307 -0.40 11.65 2.25
CA ARG A 307 -1.40 11.70 3.32
C ARG A 307 -0.94 12.60 4.47
N LEU A 308 -1.86 13.44 4.95
CA LEU A 308 -1.73 14.22 6.18
C LEU A 308 -3.02 14.13 6.97
N TRP A 309 -2.94 13.98 8.29
CA TRP A 309 -4.06 14.30 9.17
C TRP A 309 -3.76 15.65 9.80
N LEU A 310 -4.45 16.66 9.31
CA LEU A 310 -4.29 18.02 9.78
C LEU A 310 -4.98 18.15 11.14
N TYR A 311 -4.28 18.76 12.08
CA TYR A 311 -4.78 19.03 13.41
C TYR A 311 -4.46 20.47 13.75
N ASN A 312 -5.45 21.33 13.97
CA ASN A 312 -5.25 22.63 14.60
C ASN A 312 -6.60 23.17 15.10
N PRO A 313 -7.06 22.78 16.29
CA PRO A 313 -8.38 23.17 16.79
C PRO A 313 -8.54 24.70 16.95
N SER A 314 -7.43 25.42 17.06
CA SER A 314 -7.40 26.89 17.20
C SER A 314 -7.40 27.63 15.86
N SER A 315 -7.10 26.97 14.75
CA SER A 315 -7.03 27.59 13.42
C SER A 315 -8.33 27.43 12.64
N GLN A 316 -8.73 28.48 11.93
CA GLN A 316 -9.88 28.42 11.02
C GLN A 316 -9.56 27.67 9.73
N SER A 317 -8.29 27.68 9.29
CA SER A 317 -7.88 27.04 8.05
C SER A 317 -6.38 26.73 7.98
N ILE A 318 -6.01 25.74 7.18
CA ILE A 318 -4.61 25.45 6.82
C ILE A 318 -4.45 25.51 5.31
N ASN A 319 -3.40 26.18 4.85
CA ASN A 319 -3.02 26.23 3.44
C ASN A 319 -2.08 25.07 3.11
N LEU A 320 -2.35 24.40 2.00
CA LEU A 320 -1.53 23.33 1.45
C LEU A 320 -1.30 23.56 -0.05
N TRP A 321 -0.18 23.07 -0.54
CA TRP A 321 0.14 22.98 -1.96
C TRP A 321 0.42 21.54 -2.31
N THR A 322 -0.01 21.10 -3.49
CA THR A 322 0.23 19.73 -3.97
C THR A 322 0.48 19.70 -5.46
N ASP A 323 1.31 18.76 -5.90
CA ASP A 323 1.50 18.41 -7.31
C ASP A 323 0.65 17.19 -7.73
N GLY A 324 -0.21 16.70 -6.84
CA GLY A 324 -1.07 15.57 -7.13
C GLY A 324 -2.25 15.91 -8.05
N ALA A 325 -2.89 14.86 -8.56
CA ALA A 325 -3.95 14.92 -9.56
C ALA A 325 -5.37 14.87 -8.95
N PHE A 326 -5.49 14.57 -7.65
CA PHE A 326 -6.74 14.64 -6.91
C PHE A 326 -6.49 15.01 -5.45
N ILE A 327 -7.55 15.43 -4.76
CA ILE A 327 -7.64 15.48 -3.31
C ILE A 327 -8.73 14.50 -2.85
N ARG A 328 -8.42 13.70 -1.83
CA ARG A 328 -9.35 12.90 -1.08
C ARG A 328 -9.38 13.41 0.35
N ALA A 329 -10.56 13.45 0.95
CA ALA A 329 -10.73 13.94 2.30
C ALA A 329 -11.64 13.02 3.09
N LYS A 330 -11.29 12.82 4.36
CA LYS A 330 -12.09 12.10 5.34
C LYS A 330 -11.99 12.81 6.68
N VAL A 331 -13.13 12.91 7.36
CA VAL A 331 -13.21 13.48 8.70
C VAL A 331 -13.69 12.38 9.65
N ASN A 332 -12.98 12.18 10.75
CA ASN A 332 -13.39 11.20 11.78
C ASN A 332 -14.12 11.86 12.96
N ASP A 333 -13.88 13.16 13.20
CA ASP A 333 -14.46 13.94 14.30
C ASP A 333 -15.39 15.02 13.74
N PRO A 334 -16.61 15.22 14.27
CA PRO A 334 -17.53 16.27 13.81
C PRO A 334 -16.92 17.68 13.73
N ALA A 335 -15.89 17.98 14.52
CA ALA A 335 -15.18 19.25 14.47
C ALA A 335 -14.52 19.53 13.10
N GLY A 336 -14.17 18.48 12.35
CA GLY A 336 -13.57 18.59 11.01
C GLY A 336 -14.58 18.75 9.87
N VAL A 337 -15.89 18.62 10.13
CA VAL A 337 -16.92 18.79 9.09
C VAL A 337 -16.86 20.21 8.54
N GLY A 338 -16.71 20.31 7.21
CA GLY A 338 -16.38 21.57 6.55
C GLY A 338 -16.19 21.42 5.04
N LYS A 339 -15.23 22.14 4.49
CA LYS A 339 -14.89 22.13 3.06
C LYS A 339 -13.39 22.33 2.83
N ILE A 340 -12.93 21.89 1.68
CA ILE A 340 -11.60 22.22 1.16
C ILE A 340 -11.84 23.15 -0.03
N ALA A 341 -11.26 24.35 -0.03
CA ALA A 341 -11.29 25.24 -1.19
C ALA A 341 -10.12 24.91 -2.13
N LEU A 342 -10.39 24.90 -3.43
CA LEU A 342 -9.46 24.57 -4.51
C LEU A 342 -9.56 25.65 -5.59
N ASP A 343 -8.65 26.61 -5.59
CA ASP A 343 -8.66 27.76 -6.52
C ASP A 343 -10.04 28.48 -6.57
N SER A 344 -10.91 28.10 -7.51
CA SER A 344 -12.27 28.67 -7.70
C SER A 344 -13.43 27.71 -7.35
N ASP A 345 -13.12 26.48 -6.93
CA ASP A 345 -14.10 25.44 -6.56
C ASP A 345 -13.89 24.98 -5.11
N TYR A 346 -14.73 24.06 -4.62
CA TYR A 346 -14.58 23.47 -3.29
C TYR A 346 -15.09 22.03 -3.21
N LEU A 347 -14.39 21.22 -2.42
CA LEU A 347 -14.86 19.90 -1.99
C LEU A 347 -15.62 20.02 -0.67
N ALA A 348 -16.93 19.77 -0.68
CA ALA A 348 -17.74 19.71 0.53
C ALA A 348 -17.51 18.40 1.29
N ILE A 349 -17.42 18.47 2.62
CA ILE A 349 -17.27 17.33 3.53
C ILE A 349 -18.38 17.40 4.58
N PRO A 350 -19.62 16.99 4.25
CA PRO A 350 -20.79 17.20 5.10
C PRO A 350 -20.94 16.21 6.27
N GLU A 351 -20.29 15.05 6.21
CA GLU A 351 -20.48 13.98 7.19
C GLU A 351 -19.15 13.33 7.62
N THR A 352 -19.12 12.83 8.86
CA THR A 352 -18.00 12.06 9.39
C THR A 352 -17.97 10.65 8.79
N TYR A 353 -16.80 10.02 8.85
CA TYR A 353 -16.49 8.65 8.42
C TYR A 353 -16.69 8.34 6.93
N LYS A 354 -17.23 9.28 6.15
CA LYS A 354 -17.31 9.20 4.69
C LYS A 354 -16.08 9.82 4.01
N GLN A 355 -15.70 9.24 2.88
CA GLN A 355 -14.61 9.74 2.06
C GLN A 355 -15.17 10.52 0.87
N TYR A 356 -14.58 11.69 0.61
CA TYR A 356 -14.94 12.56 -0.50
C TYR A 356 -13.72 12.72 -1.41
N LYS A 357 -13.95 12.83 -2.71
CA LYS A 357 -12.88 12.97 -3.72
C LYS A 357 -13.22 14.08 -4.69
N MET A 358 -12.20 14.85 -5.05
CA MET A 358 -12.24 15.79 -6.18
C MET A 358 -10.95 15.65 -6.98
N SER A 359 -11.07 15.59 -8.30
CA SER A 359 -9.92 15.63 -9.22
C SER A 359 -9.60 17.07 -9.61
N PHE A 360 -8.32 17.41 -9.73
CA PHE A 360 -7.92 18.74 -10.19
C PHE A 360 -8.15 18.85 -11.70
N ILE A 361 -8.53 20.06 -12.14
CA ILE A 361 -8.73 20.36 -13.56
C ILE A 361 -7.40 20.28 -14.33
N ASN A 362 -6.29 20.70 -13.69
CA ASN A 362 -4.96 20.70 -14.26
C ASN A 362 -4.00 19.86 -13.39
N PRO A 363 -4.00 18.52 -13.51
CA PRO A 363 -3.25 17.62 -12.63
C PRO A 363 -1.71 17.77 -12.72
N GLN A 364 -1.19 18.53 -13.69
CA GLN A 364 0.25 18.75 -13.88
C GLN A 364 0.77 20.08 -13.29
N LYS A 365 -0.10 20.90 -12.69
CA LYS A 365 0.31 22.15 -12.02
C LYS A 365 0.31 21.97 -10.51
N ILE A 366 1.09 22.79 -9.83
CA ILE A 366 0.98 22.94 -8.38
C ILE A 366 -0.41 23.51 -8.09
N ASN A 367 -1.22 22.77 -7.33
CA ASN A 367 -2.56 23.15 -6.93
C ASN A 367 -2.53 23.70 -5.50
N SER A 368 -3.33 24.74 -5.25
CA SER A 368 -3.50 25.34 -3.93
C SER A 368 -4.76 24.80 -3.25
N LEU A 369 -4.66 24.52 -1.95
CA LEU A 369 -5.73 23.97 -1.13
C LEU A 369 -5.86 24.79 0.15
N ILE A 370 -7.09 25.10 0.54
CA ILE A 370 -7.39 25.69 1.85
C ILE A 370 -8.35 24.76 2.58
N VAL A 371 -7.86 24.04 3.57
CA VAL A 371 -8.67 23.13 4.38
C VAL A 371 -9.31 23.94 5.51
N SER A 372 -10.63 24.07 5.51
CA SER A 372 -11.35 24.68 6.63
C SER A 372 -11.40 23.69 7.79
N ARG A 373 -11.27 24.16 9.04
CA ARG A 373 -11.40 23.33 10.25
C ARG A 373 -10.48 22.11 10.22
N PRO A 374 -9.19 22.29 10.49
CA PRO A 374 -8.17 21.25 10.37
C PRO A 374 -8.28 20.21 11.48
N GLU A 375 -9.28 19.35 11.37
CA GLU A 375 -9.43 18.03 12.00
C GLU A 375 -9.79 17.04 10.86
N THR A 376 -8.99 17.09 9.79
CA THR A 376 -9.31 16.47 8.50
C THR A 376 -8.12 15.66 8.00
N VAL A 377 -8.38 14.41 7.61
CA VAL A 377 -7.42 13.59 6.86
C VAL A 377 -7.52 13.98 5.39
N VAL A 378 -6.41 14.41 4.81
CA VAL A 378 -6.27 14.73 3.39
C VAL A 378 -5.29 13.79 2.71
N GLU A 379 -5.64 13.36 1.50
CA GLU A 379 -4.89 12.39 0.71
C GLU A 379 -4.79 12.85 -0.76
N THR A 380 -3.64 12.65 -1.40
CA THR A 380 -3.35 13.03 -2.80
C THR A 380 -2.52 11.94 -3.48
N SER A 381 -2.44 11.98 -4.81
CA SER A 381 -1.54 11.10 -5.60
C SER A 381 -0.08 11.57 -5.62
N GLY A 382 0.18 12.81 -5.21
CA GLY A 382 1.52 13.40 -5.19
C GLY A 382 2.04 13.62 -3.77
N VAL A 383 2.67 14.78 -3.57
CA VAL A 383 3.12 15.27 -2.26
C VAL A 383 2.35 16.52 -1.85
N PHE A 384 2.34 16.82 -0.56
CA PHE A 384 1.87 18.06 0.02
C PHE A 384 3.04 18.91 0.51
N SER A 385 2.86 20.23 0.53
CA SER A 385 3.69 21.12 1.32
C SER A 385 2.86 22.24 1.94
N PHE A 386 3.35 22.82 3.03
CA PHE A 386 2.84 24.03 3.67
C PHE A 386 3.39 25.32 3.06
N SER A 387 4.27 25.23 2.05
CA SER A 387 4.63 26.37 1.20
C SER A 387 4.96 25.93 -0.22
N VAL A 388 4.67 26.78 -1.19
CA VAL A 388 5.01 26.51 -2.60
C VAL A 388 6.53 26.37 -2.80
N ASP A 389 7.32 27.19 -2.10
CA ASP A 389 8.79 27.21 -2.24
C ASP A 389 9.46 25.96 -1.69
N SER A 390 8.85 25.27 -0.71
CA SER A 390 9.41 24.04 -0.16
C SER A 390 8.95 22.79 -0.92
N LEU A 391 7.91 22.89 -1.75
CA LEU A 391 7.37 21.77 -2.52
C LEU A 391 8.41 21.23 -3.51
N PHE A 392 8.65 19.92 -3.45
CA PHE A 392 9.40 19.16 -4.44
C PHE A 392 8.92 17.71 -4.40
N ASN A 393 8.89 17.04 -5.56
CA ASN A 393 8.52 15.64 -5.63
C ASN A 393 9.65 14.84 -6.31
N PRO A 394 10.43 14.07 -5.54
CA PRO A 394 11.48 13.23 -6.08
C PRO A 394 10.94 11.92 -6.67
N ALA A 395 9.65 11.62 -6.49
CA ALA A 395 9.04 10.45 -7.09
C ALA A 395 8.85 10.68 -8.59
N ILE A 396 9.24 9.69 -9.38
CA ILE A 396 8.95 9.72 -10.81
C ILE A 396 7.47 9.44 -11.03
N LYS A 397 6.92 10.09 -12.05
CA LYS A 397 5.54 9.91 -12.49
C LYS A 397 5.20 8.42 -12.56
N LYS A 398 4.18 8.03 -11.80
CA LYS A 398 3.62 6.69 -11.85
C LYS A 398 2.40 6.67 -12.75
N ILE A 399 2.19 5.57 -13.44
CA ILE A 399 0.91 5.28 -14.09
C ILE A 399 -0.07 4.85 -13.00
N GLU A 400 -1.10 5.66 -12.81
CA GLU A 400 -2.21 5.52 -11.87
C GLU A 400 -3.53 5.67 -12.65
N ALA A 401 -4.65 5.46 -11.96
CA ALA A 401 -5.96 5.40 -12.62
C ALA A 401 -6.34 6.67 -13.39
N ASN A 402 -5.86 7.83 -12.96
CA ASN A 402 -6.14 9.14 -13.55
C ASN A 402 -4.88 9.82 -14.10
N THR A 403 -3.86 9.05 -14.48
CA THR A 403 -2.64 9.63 -15.06
C THR A 403 -2.94 10.31 -16.39
N ASP A 404 -2.58 11.59 -16.46
CA ASP A 404 -2.49 12.32 -17.72
C ASP A 404 -1.26 11.83 -18.51
N LEU A 405 -1.50 11.38 -19.73
CA LEU A 405 -0.48 10.84 -20.63
C LEU A 405 0.17 11.93 -21.50
N ASP A 406 -0.27 13.19 -21.38
CA ASP A 406 0.36 14.28 -22.11
C ASP A 406 1.81 14.49 -21.67
N GLY A 407 2.69 14.74 -22.64
CA GLY A 407 4.14 14.80 -22.44
C GLY A 407 4.83 13.45 -22.22
N ILE A 408 4.14 12.38 -21.80
CA ILE A 408 4.75 11.05 -21.62
C ILE A 408 5.11 10.46 -22.98
N LYS A 409 6.37 10.05 -23.14
CA LYS A 409 6.91 9.40 -24.35
C LYS A 409 7.37 7.97 -24.09
N TYR A 410 7.68 7.64 -22.83
CA TYR A 410 8.22 6.36 -22.42
C TYR A 410 7.50 5.86 -21.16
N ILE A 411 7.16 4.57 -21.15
CA ILE A 411 6.63 3.89 -19.96
C ILE A 411 7.44 2.62 -19.72
N VAL A 412 7.92 2.44 -18.50
CA VAL A 412 8.53 1.19 -18.04
C VAL A 412 7.62 0.56 -17.00
N ALA A 413 7.22 -0.69 -17.24
CA ALA A 413 6.24 -1.38 -16.41
C ALA A 413 6.70 -2.79 -16.04
N ASN A 414 6.68 -3.14 -14.76
CA ASN A 414 6.75 -4.54 -14.34
C ASN A 414 5.34 -5.13 -14.37
N TYR A 415 4.96 -5.66 -15.53
CA TYR A 415 3.59 -6.00 -15.85
C TYR A 415 3.49 -7.25 -16.75
N ASN A 416 2.71 -8.23 -16.29
CA ASN A 416 2.36 -9.39 -17.08
C ASN A 416 0.95 -9.19 -17.65
N PHE A 417 0.85 -9.18 -18.98
CA PHE A 417 -0.44 -9.07 -19.67
C PHE A 417 -1.34 -10.26 -19.34
N PRO A 418 -2.60 -10.05 -18.93
CA PRO A 418 -3.51 -11.14 -18.65
C PRO A 418 -3.90 -11.87 -19.94
N VAL A 419 -4.14 -13.17 -19.82
CA VAL A 419 -4.60 -14.02 -20.92
C VAL A 419 -6.11 -13.89 -21.06
N SER A 420 -6.59 -13.63 -22.28
CA SER A 420 -8.03 -13.61 -22.57
C SER A 420 -8.60 -15.03 -22.63
N LEU A 421 -9.73 -15.25 -21.96
CA LEU A 421 -10.54 -16.46 -21.94
C LEU A 421 -11.99 -16.12 -22.35
N GLY A 422 -12.15 -15.29 -23.39
CA GLY A 422 -13.43 -14.76 -23.83
C GLY A 422 -13.85 -13.55 -23.00
N ILE A 423 -15.02 -13.61 -22.36
CA ILE A 423 -15.46 -12.55 -21.43
C ILE A 423 -14.66 -12.55 -20.12
N TRP A 424 -13.90 -13.62 -19.86
CA TRP A 424 -13.03 -13.77 -18.70
C TRP A 424 -11.58 -13.48 -19.08
N LYS A 425 -10.79 -13.05 -18.11
CA LYS A 425 -9.35 -12.89 -18.19
C LYS A 425 -8.68 -13.72 -17.09
N LYS A 426 -7.48 -14.20 -17.36
CA LYS A 426 -6.63 -14.92 -16.40
C LYS A 426 -5.35 -14.12 -16.19
N ALA A 427 -5.09 -13.70 -14.95
CA ALA A 427 -3.81 -13.10 -14.57
C ALA A 427 -3.05 -14.03 -13.62
N GLU A 428 -1.72 -13.99 -13.72
CA GLU A 428 -0.81 -14.71 -12.82
C GLU A 428 0.16 -13.71 -12.20
N VAL A 429 0.21 -13.70 -10.86
CA VAL A 429 0.99 -12.76 -10.07
C VAL A 429 1.93 -13.55 -9.16
N LYS A 430 3.22 -13.22 -9.21
CA LYS A 430 4.22 -13.78 -8.30
C LYS A 430 4.51 -12.77 -7.20
N MET A 431 4.43 -13.20 -5.96
CA MET A 431 4.62 -12.37 -4.77
C MET A 431 5.74 -12.94 -3.91
N ASP A 432 6.58 -12.05 -3.40
CA ASP A 432 7.54 -12.37 -2.35
C ASP A 432 6.81 -12.38 -1.00
N LEU A 433 7.00 -13.46 -0.23
CA LEU A 433 6.44 -13.63 1.10
C LEU A 433 7.52 -13.60 2.19
N SER A 434 8.77 -13.27 1.88
CA SER A 434 9.86 -13.33 2.85
C SER A 434 9.60 -12.41 4.05
N ASP A 435 9.22 -11.15 3.79
CA ASP A 435 9.04 -10.10 4.80
C ASP A 435 7.56 -9.73 5.06
N VAL A 436 6.62 -10.63 4.76
CA VAL A 436 5.18 -10.34 4.96
C VAL A 436 4.74 -10.53 6.40
N TYR A 437 3.84 -9.65 6.85
CA TYR A 437 3.20 -9.76 8.14
C TYR A 437 2.31 -11.01 8.21
N ARG A 438 2.34 -11.68 9.37
CA ARG A 438 1.59 -12.92 9.61
C ARG A 438 0.96 -12.89 10.99
N GLU A 439 -0.36 -13.04 11.03
CA GLU A 439 -1.09 -13.12 12.29
C GLU A 439 -1.66 -14.53 12.48
N LYS A 440 -1.14 -15.25 13.49
CA LYS A 440 -1.63 -16.59 13.86
C LYS A 440 -1.69 -17.57 12.67
N GLY A 441 -0.68 -17.52 11.80
CA GLY A 441 -0.59 -18.37 10.60
C GLY A 441 -1.34 -17.86 9.38
N ASN A 442 -2.05 -16.72 9.48
CA ASN A 442 -2.73 -16.10 8.36
C ASN A 442 -1.82 -15.10 7.63
N ILE A 443 -1.88 -15.13 6.31
CA ILE A 443 -1.34 -14.09 5.44
C ILE A 443 -2.52 -13.25 4.95
N ASN A 444 -2.42 -11.93 5.11
CA ASN A 444 -3.46 -11.01 4.67
C ASN A 444 -3.16 -10.51 3.26
N PHE A 445 -4.14 -10.71 2.37
CA PHE A 445 -4.11 -10.26 0.99
C PHE A 445 -5.11 -9.14 0.77
N MET A 446 -4.89 -8.39 -0.30
CA MET A 446 -5.78 -7.34 -0.78
C MET A 446 -6.03 -7.53 -2.28
N ILE A 447 -7.20 -7.14 -2.74
CA ILE A 447 -7.53 -6.87 -4.12
C ILE A 447 -8.00 -5.42 -4.17
N SER A 448 -7.37 -4.63 -5.04
CA SER A 448 -7.65 -3.20 -5.17
C SER A 448 -8.10 -2.86 -6.58
N ILE A 449 -9.10 -1.99 -6.66
CA ILE A 449 -9.60 -1.36 -7.89
C ILE A 449 -9.62 0.14 -7.63
N PRO A 450 -8.48 0.84 -7.78
CA PRO A 450 -8.32 2.20 -7.29
C PRO A 450 -9.43 3.14 -7.79
N GLY A 451 -10.11 3.81 -6.84
CA GLY A 451 -11.17 4.77 -7.13
C GLY A 451 -12.58 4.19 -7.21
N LEU A 452 -12.76 2.87 -7.10
CA LEU A 452 -14.08 2.24 -7.00
C LEU A 452 -14.71 2.52 -5.62
N LEU A 453 -15.82 3.25 -5.61
CA LEU A 453 -16.57 3.58 -4.40
C LEU A 453 -17.80 2.67 -4.28
N ALA A 454 -17.99 2.05 -3.12
CA ALA A 454 -19.10 1.13 -2.85
C ALA A 454 -20.46 1.82 -3.04
N GLU A 455 -20.52 3.11 -2.71
CA GLU A 455 -21.69 3.97 -2.74
C GLU A 455 -22.23 4.18 -4.16
N ASN A 456 -21.37 4.02 -5.18
CA ASN A 456 -21.80 4.17 -6.57
C ASN A 456 -22.67 3.00 -7.05
N ASN A 457 -22.77 1.90 -6.27
CA ASN A 457 -23.49 0.67 -6.64
C ASN A 457 -23.05 0.07 -7.99
N ILE A 458 -21.80 0.30 -8.38
CA ILE A 458 -21.20 -0.25 -9.61
C ILE A 458 -20.35 -1.46 -9.25
N THR A 459 -20.42 -2.51 -10.06
CA THR A 459 -19.46 -3.63 -9.96
C THR A 459 -18.21 -3.28 -10.74
N GLY A 460 -17.05 -3.18 -10.09
CA GLY A 460 -15.78 -2.95 -10.76
C GLY A 460 -15.19 -4.23 -11.36
N ALA A 461 -15.30 -5.35 -10.63
CA ALA A 461 -14.86 -6.65 -11.14
C ALA A 461 -15.66 -7.82 -10.56
N GLU A 462 -15.68 -8.92 -11.31
CA GLU A 462 -16.17 -10.22 -10.90
C GLU A 462 -15.04 -11.24 -10.90
N ILE A 463 -14.89 -11.98 -9.81
CA ILE A 463 -13.89 -13.01 -9.61
C ILE A 463 -14.56 -14.38 -9.66
N LYS A 464 -14.24 -15.15 -10.70
CA LYS A 464 -14.74 -16.51 -10.88
C LYS A 464 -13.99 -17.53 -10.03
N SER A 465 -12.67 -17.36 -9.93
CA SER A 465 -11.83 -18.24 -9.13
C SER A 465 -10.51 -17.57 -8.77
N LEU A 466 -10.00 -17.94 -7.61
CA LEU A 466 -8.71 -17.53 -7.09
C LEU A 466 -7.92 -18.77 -6.69
N GLN A 467 -6.68 -18.89 -7.16
CA GLN A 467 -5.78 -19.97 -6.77
C GLN A 467 -4.49 -19.37 -6.23
N ILE A 468 -4.00 -19.87 -5.09
CA ILE A 468 -2.74 -19.45 -4.49
C ILE A 468 -1.86 -20.68 -4.31
N GLU A 469 -0.77 -20.73 -5.05
CA GLU A 469 0.30 -21.72 -4.93
C GLU A 469 1.42 -21.15 -4.06
N LEU A 470 1.67 -21.74 -2.90
CA LEU A 470 2.73 -21.34 -1.99
C LEU A 470 3.93 -22.25 -2.16
N THR A 471 5.14 -21.66 -2.22
CA THR A 471 6.41 -22.39 -2.30
C THR A 471 7.39 -21.88 -1.24
N GLY A 472 8.13 -22.81 -0.63
CA GLY A 472 9.26 -22.54 0.25
C GLY A 472 10.11 -23.80 0.44
N LYS A 473 11.07 -23.76 1.35
CA LYS A 473 11.99 -24.89 1.60
C LYS A 473 11.27 -26.20 1.95
N SER A 474 11.72 -27.29 1.35
CA SER A 474 11.31 -28.65 1.74
C SER A 474 11.76 -29.00 3.16
N LEU A 475 11.15 -30.02 3.76
CA LEU A 475 11.54 -30.54 5.07
C LEU A 475 13.01 -31.01 5.07
N ILE A 476 13.45 -31.65 3.99
CA ILE A 476 14.84 -32.12 3.83
C ILE A 476 15.82 -30.95 3.83
N GLN A 477 15.50 -29.86 3.11
CA GLN A 477 16.33 -28.64 3.11
C GLN A 477 16.41 -28.03 4.50
N LYS A 478 15.28 -27.93 5.22
CA LYS A 478 15.28 -27.43 6.60
C LYS A 478 16.12 -28.29 7.56
N ILE A 479 16.08 -29.61 7.41
CA ILE A 479 16.90 -30.51 8.23
C ILE A 479 18.39 -30.31 7.94
N LYS A 480 18.77 -30.17 6.66
CA LYS A 480 20.18 -29.92 6.27
C LYS A 480 20.72 -28.62 6.87
N GLU A 481 19.92 -27.55 6.87
CA GLU A 481 20.30 -26.26 7.46
C GLU A 481 20.46 -26.28 8.99
N TYR A 482 19.87 -27.26 9.68
CA TYR A 482 19.98 -27.39 11.14
C TYR A 482 21.16 -28.28 11.57
N VAL A 483 21.66 -29.11 10.66
CA VAL A 483 22.75 -30.07 10.92
C VAL A 483 24.11 -29.51 10.46
N GLN A 484 24.11 -28.47 9.63
CA GLN A 484 25.26 -27.62 9.33
C GLN A 484 25.30 -26.44 10.30
#